data_AF-A0A835MRG1-F1
#
_entry.id   AF-A0A835MRG1-F1
#
_cell.length_a   1.000
_cell.length_b   1.000
_cell.length_c   1.000
_cell.angle_alpha   90.00
_cell.angle_beta   90.00
_cell.angle_gamma   90.00
#
_symmetry.space_group_name_H-M   'P 1'
#
loop_
_entity.id
_entity.type
_entity.pdbx_description
1 polymer ?
#
loop_
_entity_poly.entity_id
_entity_poly.type
_entity_poly.pdbx_seq_one_letter_code
_entity_poly.pdbx_strand_id
1 'polypeptide(L)'
;MSAEGSATFSTAIVEPDVNRRSADYAPSVWGDHFLSYATDFMETNDEGEHKKLKEEVKRELMASISKPSQTLDFIDAIQRLGISYHFEVEIDEILREMYNSHCDFNNDLYAISLKFRLLRQQGYKISCVYFEREYFLARRVLTKVIAMTSVIDDIYDVYGTPDELKLFTDAIERSDQFTL
;
A
#
# COMPACT_ATOMS: atom_id res chain seq x y z
N MET A 1 49.51 -74.35 38.95
CA MET A 1 48.11 -74.65 38.57
C MET A 1 47.63 -73.47 37.76
N SER A 2 47.37 -73.72 36.48
CA SER A 2 47.26 -72.72 35.42
C SER A 2 46.06 -71.78 35.59
N ALA A 3 46.28 -70.48 35.38
CA ALA A 3 45.22 -69.50 35.18
C ALA A 3 45.00 -69.31 33.67
N GLU A 4 43.73 -69.35 33.28
CA GLU A 4 43.23 -69.29 31.91
C GLU A 4 43.52 -67.92 31.27
N GLY A 5 44.08 -67.94 30.04
CA GLY A 5 44.20 -66.75 29.21
C GLY A 5 42.88 -66.46 28.52
N SER A 6 42.21 -65.37 28.93
CA SER A 6 41.02 -64.84 28.26
C SER A 6 41.41 -64.17 26.95
N ALA A 7 40.94 -64.72 25.83
CA ALA A 7 41.10 -64.11 24.51
C ALA A 7 40.05 -63.02 24.31
N THR A 8 40.46 -61.75 24.34
CA THR A 8 39.61 -60.62 23.96
C THR A 8 39.63 -60.46 22.44
N PHE A 9 38.51 -60.80 21.79
CA PHE A 9 38.30 -60.56 20.37
C PHE A 9 37.94 -59.08 20.17
N SER A 10 38.89 -58.28 19.69
CA SER A 10 38.65 -56.87 19.37
C SER A 10 37.84 -56.79 18.08
N THR A 11 36.52 -56.63 18.21
CA THR A 11 35.63 -56.38 17.06
C THR A 11 35.67 -54.89 16.77
N ALA A 12 36.40 -54.49 15.73
CA ALA A 12 36.38 -53.13 15.22
C ALA A 12 34.97 -52.80 14.72
N ILE A 13 34.35 -51.76 15.30
CA ILE A 13 33.11 -51.17 14.79
C ILE A 13 33.48 -50.50 13.46
N VAL A 14 33.12 -51.13 12.34
CA VAL A 14 33.19 -50.51 11.02
C VAL A 14 32.01 -49.55 10.95
N GLU A 15 32.24 -48.26 11.20
CA GLU A 15 31.25 -47.24 10.89
C GLU A 15 31.00 -47.30 9.38
N PRO A 16 29.73 -47.45 8.92
CA PRO A 16 29.44 -47.42 7.50
C PRO A 16 29.87 -46.06 6.98
N ASP A 17 30.76 -46.06 5.98
CA ASP A 17 31.21 -44.86 5.28
C ASP A 17 30.02 -44.23 4.54
N VAL A 18 29.23 -43.42 5.26
CA VAL A 18 28.12 -42.67 4.70
C VAL A 18 28.71 -41.52 3.91
N ASN A 19 29.00 -41.78 2.65
CA ASN A 19 29.56 -40.80 1.73
C ASN A 19 28.51 -39.71 1.42
N ARG A 20 28.49 -38.66 2.26
CA ARG A 20 27.56 -37.52 2.13
C ARG A 20 28.03 -36.64 0.99
N ARG A 21 27.12 -36.30 0.08
CA ARG A 21 27.40 -35.35 -1.02
C ARG A 21 27.86 -34.01 -0.43
N SER A 22 29.04 -33.53 -0.87
CA SER A 22 29.53 -32.20 -0.54
C SER A 22 28.54 -31.15 -1.03
N ALA A 23 28.35 -30.11 -0.24
CA ALA A 23 27.50 -29.00 -0.58
C ALA A 23 28.39 -27.79 -0.90
N ASP A 24 28.51 -27.45 -2.18
CA ASP A 24 29.35 -26.35 -2.67
C ASP A 24 28.66 -24.98 -2.48
N TYR A 25 28.12 -24.73 -1.29
CA TYR A 25 27.52 -23.44 -0.96
C TYR A 25 28.60 -22.40 -0.68
N ALA A 26 28.39 -21.18 -1.18
CA ALA A 26 29.27 -20.06 -0.87
C ALA A 26 29.21 -19.73 0.64
N PRO A 27 30.36 -19.41 1.26
CA PRO A 27 30.40 -19.04 2.67
C PRO A 27 29.64 -17.72 2.92
N SER A 28 29.21 -17.52 4.16
CA SER A 28 28.58 -16.26 4.57
C SER A 28 29.55 -15.10 4.37
N VAL A 29 29.10 -14.06 3.67
CA VAL A 29 29.85 -12.81 3.46
C VAL A 29 30.10 -12.08 4.79
N TRP A 30 29.29 -12.37 5.81
CA TRP A 30 29.25 -11.58 7.04
C TRP A 30 29.96 -12.23 8.23
N GLY A 31 30.28 -13.53 8.16
CA GLY A 31 30.92 -14.25 9.26
C GLY A 31 30.27 -13.95 10.62
N ASP A 32 31.10 -13.55 11.59
CA ASP A 32 30.68 -13.17 12.95
C ASP A 32 30.54 -11.66 13.15
N HIS A 33 30.59 -10.85 12.07
CA HIS A 33 30.66 -9.39 12.12
C HIS A 33 29.48 -8.75 12.89
N PHE A 34 28.28 -9.33 12.78
CA PHE A 34 27.09 -8.85 13.50
C PHE A 34 26.94 -9.43 14.90
N LEU A 35 27.76 -10.42 15.29
CA LEU A 35 27.67 -11.05 16.61
C LEU A 35 28.33 -10.20 17.69
N SER A 36 29.27 -9.32 17.32
CA SER A 36 29.99 -8.43 18.24
C SER A 36 29.30 -7.07 18.41
N TYR A 37 27.99 -6.96 18.17
CA TYR A 37 27.29 -5.69 18.34
C TYR A 37 27.30 -5.30 19.82
N ALA A 38 28.32 -4.54 20.18
CA ALA A 38 28.50 -3.99 21.50
C ALA A 38 27.35 -3.03 21.76
N THR A 39 26.72 -3.25 22.89
CA THR A 39 25.73 -2.43 23.57
C THR A 39 26.33 -1.08 24.00
N ASP A 40 27.16 -0.45 23.16
CA ASP A 40 27.37 0.99 23.22
C ASP A 40 26.09 1.61 22.67
N PHE A 41 25.09 1.62 23.55
CA PHE A 41 24.03 2.62 23.46
C PHE A 41 24.74 3.94 23.20
N MET A 42 24.42 4.54 22.06
CA MET A 42 24.60 5.97 21.89
C MET A 42 23.66 6.66 22.89
N GLU A 43 24.00 6.62 24.18
CA GLU A 43 23.60 7.65 25.14
C GLU A 43 24.46 8.86 24.84
N THR A 44 24.27 9.42 23.65
CA THR A 44 24.73 10.78 23.39
C THR A 44 23.73 11.70 24.05
N ASN A 45 24.26 12.80 24.57
CA ASN A 45 23.60 13.98 25.12
C ASN A 45 22.66 14.68 24.09
N ASP A 46 22.11 13.94 23.13
CA ASP A 46 21.49 14.36 21.86
C ASP A 46 19.96 14.18 21.86
N GLU A 47 19.37 13.59 22.91
CA GLU A 47 17.90 13.55 23.08
C GLU A 47 17.28 14.96 22.97
N GLY A 48 18.01 15.99 23.40
CA GLY A 48 17.59 17.38 23.31
C GLY A 48 17.51 17.90 21.86
N GLU A 49 18.51 17.61 21.02
CA GLU A 49 18.52 18.05 19.63
C GLU A 49 17.51 17.27 18.81
N HIS A 50 17.45 15.95 18.97
CA HIS A 50 16.45 15.09 18.32
C HIS A 50 15.03 15.54 18.63
N LYS A 51 14.74 15.87 19.90
CA LYS A 51 13.44 16.40 20.30
C LYS A 51 13.13 17.76 19.67
N LYS A 52 14.13 18.64 19.59
CA LYS A 52 13.97 19.96 18.96
C LYS A 52 13.68 19.85 17.46
N LEU A 53 14.43 19.00 16.74
CA LEU A 53 14.19 18.75 15.32
C LEU A 53 12.81 18.10 15.10
N LYS A 54 12.41 17.16 15.97
CA LYS A 54 11.09 16.54 15.91
C LYS A 54 9.97 17.58 16.01
N GLU A 55 10.07 18.49 16.97
CA GLU A 55 9.10 19.58 17.14
C GLU A 55 9.12 20.57 15.96
N GLU A 56 10.28 20.81 15.34
CA GLU A 56 10.39 21.67 14.16
C GLU A 56 9.71 21.08 12.94
N VAL A 57 9.98 19.80 12.64
CA VAL A 57 9.30 19.07 11.56
C VAL A 57 7.79 19.04 11.79
N LYS A 58 7.36 18.83 13.04
CA LYS A 58 5.94 18.87 13.41
C LYS A 58 5.31 20.25 13.16
N ARG A 59 5.99 21.34 13.56
CA ARG A 59 5.49 22.70 13.29
C ARG A 59 5.36 22.96 11.79
N GLU A 60 6.36 22.57 11.01
CA GLU A 60 6.35 22.77 9.55
C GLU A 60 5.22 21.96 8.89
N LEU A 61 5.03 20.71 9.33
CA LEU A 61 3.95 19.84 8.86
C LEU A 61 2.57 20.50 9.10
N MET A 62 2.34 21.04 10.30
CA MET A 62 1.08 21.74 10.65
C MET A 62 0.92 23.09 9.93
N ALA A 63 2.01 23.82 9.68
CA ALA A 63 1.96 25.10 8.95
C ALA A 63 1.66 24.90 7.46
N SER A 64 2.13 23.79 6.88
CA SER A 64 2.00 23.48 5.46
C SER A 64 0.55 23.26 5.01
N ILE A 65 -0.38 22.93 5.92
CA ILE A 65 -1.80 22.63 5.64
C ILE A 65 -2.47 23.71 4.76
N SER A 66 -2.03 24.97 4.89
CA SER A 66 -2.48 26.09 4.04
C SER A 66 -2.29 25.87 2.53
N LYS A 67 -1.40 24.97 2.11
CA LYS A 67 -1.09 24.62 0.72
C LYS A 67 -1.00 23.10 0.54
N PRO A 68 -2.10 22.43 0.16
CA PRO A 68 -2.19 20.97 0.07
C PRO A 68 -1.11 20.31 -0.79
N SER A 69 -0.70 20.95 -1.90
CA SER A 69 0.36 20.41 -2.78
C SER A 69 1.72 20.31 -2.07
N GLN A 70 2.11 21.36 -1.34
CA GLN A 70 3.37 21.39 -0.58
C GLN A 70 3.34 20.42 0.61
N THR A 71 2.19 20.30 1.27
CA THR A 71 1.99 19.34 2.35
C THR A 71 2.18 17.89 1.88
N LEU A 72 1.64 17.55 0.71
CA LEU A 72 1.78 16.22 0.13
C LEU A 72 3.24 15.89 -0.18
N ASP A 73 4.00 16.84 -0.74
CA ASP A 73 5.44 16.69 -0.99
C ASP A 73 6.22 16.49 0.32
N PHE A 74 5.86 17.24 1.36
CA PHE A 74 6.50 17.12 2.66
C PHE A 74 6.23 15.77 3.34
N ILE A 75 4.97 15.29 3.27
CA ILE A 75 4.60 13.95 3.75
C ILE A 75 5.36 12.88 2.96
N ASP A 76 5.47 13.03 1.63
CA ASP A 76 6.23 12.07 0.81
C ASP A 76 7.71 12.04 1.20
N ALA A 77 8.32 13.20 1.42
CA ALA A 77 9.71 13.29 1.86
C ALA A 77 9.91 12.60 3.21
N ILE A 78 9.03 12.84 4.19
CA ILE A 78 9.08 12.21 5.52
C ILE A 78 8.97 10.69 5.43
N GLN A 79 8.06 10.19 4.59
CA GLN A 79 7.88 8.75 4.37
C GLN A 79 9.11 8.12 3.67
N ARG A 80 9.68 8.79 2.67
CA ARG A 80 10.90 8.33 1.96
C ARG A 80 12.15 8.35 2.83
N LEU A 81 12.22 9.27 3.79
CA LEU A 81 13.28 9.33 4.80
C LEU A 81 13.17 8.21 5.84
N GLY A 82 12.05 7.48 5.89
CA GLY A 82 11.84 6.39 6.84
C GLY A 82 11.59 6.84 8.28
N ILE A 83 11.26 8.12 8.49
CA ILE A 83 11.01 8.70 9.82
C ILE A 83 9.52 8.97 10.09
N SER A 84 8.63 8.54 9.19
CA SER A 84 7.18 8.75 9.31
C SER A 84 6.56 8.12 10.56
N TYR A 85 7.19 7.09 11.14
CA TYR A 85 6.72 6.42 12.35
C TYR A 85 6.64 7.36 13.57
N HIS A 86 7.35 8.49 13.56
CA HIS A 86 7.28 9.50 14.61
C HIS A 86 6.08 10.44 14.51
N PHE A 87 5.41 10.46 13.36
CA PHE A 87 4.41 11.46 12.97
C PHE A 87 3.13 10.82 12.40
N GLU A 88 2.86 9.55 12.71
CA GLU A 88 1.73 8.81 12.13
C GLU A 88 0.39 9.48 12.42
N VAL A 89 0.22 10.02 13.63
CA VAL A 89 -1.00 10.73 14.05
C VAL A 89 -1.18 12.01 13.24
N GLU A 90 -0.13 12.83 13.15
CA GLU A 90 -0.17 14.10 12.41
C GLU A 90 -0.39 13.87 10.91
N ILE A 91 0.26 12.85 10.33
CA ILE A 91 0.09 12.47 8.93
C ILE A 91 -1.35 12.01 8.67
N ASP A 92 -1.94 11.19 9.55
CA ASP A 92 -3.34 10.77 9.42
C ASP A 92 -4.30 11.96 9.52
N GLU A 93 -4.11 12.85 10.50
CA GLU A 93 -4.97 14.02 10.68
C GLU A 93 -4.98 14.91 9.42
N ILE A 94 -3.81 15.15 8.83
CA ILE A 94 -3.67 15.97 7.63
C ILE A 94 -4.27 15.27 6.41
N LEU A 95 -4.02 13.97 6.25
CA LEU A 95 -4.60 13.20 5.15
C LEU A 95 -6.12 13.11 5.27
N ARG A 96 -6.65 13.02 6.50
CA ARG A 96 -8.09 13.09 6.79
C ARG A 96 -8.67 14.45 6.40
N GLU A 97 -7.99 15.54 6.76
CA GLU A 97 -8.41 16.89 6.39
C GLU A 97 -8.43 17.05 4.87
N MET A 98 -7.39 16.58 4.17
CA MET A 98 -7.32 16.62 2.70
C MET A 98 -8.29 15.66 2.01
N TYR A 99 -8.73 14.58 2.68
CA TYR A 99 -9.76 13.71 2.16
C TYR A 99 -11.13 14.39 2.21
N ASN A 100 -11.44 15.08 3.32
CA ASN A 100 -12.70 15.79 3.52
C ASN A 100 -12.77 17.11 2.73
N SER A 101 -11.63 17.79 2.61
CA SER A 101 -11.49 19.00 1.81
C SER A 101 -11.37 18.61 0.34
N HIS A 102 -12.36 19.01 -0.48
CA HIS A 102 -12.31 18.82 -1.93
C HIS A 102 -11.31 19.81 -2.56
N CYS A 103 -10.03 19.68 -2.22
CA CYS A 103 -8.97 20.54 -2.72
C CYS A 103 -8.86 20.38 -4.24
N ASP A 104 -9.02 21.48 -4.97
CA ASP A 104 -8.75 21.56 -6.39
C ASP A 104 -7.24 21.71 -6.60
N PHE A 105 -6.61 20.67 -7.14
CA PHE A 105 -5.18 20.67 -7.48
C PHE A 105 -4.90 21.33 -8.84
N ASN A 106 -5.83 22.13 -9.36
CA ASN A 106 -5.70 22.82 -10.65
C ASN A 106 -5.32 21.89 -11.81
N ASN A 107 -5.78 20.63 -11.77
CA ASN A 107 -5.42 19.55 -12.70
C ASN A 107 -3.91 19.23 -12.77
N ASP A 108 -3.13 19.55 -11.74
CA ASP A 108 -1.76 19.06 -11.64
C ASP A 108 -1.76 17.55 -11.38
N LEU A 109 -1.42 16.80 -12.42
CA LEU A 109 -1.34 15.34 -12.39
C LEU A 109 -0.42 14.86 -11.27
N TYR A 110 0.71 15.54 -11.06
CA TYR A 110 1.65 15.13 -10.03
C TYR A 110 1.00 15.22 -8.64
N ALA A 111 0.36 16.35 -8.32
CA ALA A 111 -0.30 16.53 -7.03
C ALA A 111 -1.51 15.60 -6.83
N ILE A 112 -2.32 15.36 -7.87
CA ILE A 112 -3.44 14.40 -7.81
C ILE A 112 -2.92 12.97 -7.59
N SER A 113 -1.88 12.59 -8.32
CA SER A 113 -1.22 11.30 -8.19
C SER A 113 -0.70 11.06 -6.78
N LEU A 114 -0.02 12.08 -6.26
CA LEU A 114 0.58 12.05 -4.95
C LEU A 114 -0.49 11.94 -3.86
N LYS A 115 -1.54 12.76 -3.94
CA LYS A 115 -2.69 12.70 -3.01
C LYS A 115 -3.31 11.31 -2.95
N PHE A 116 -3.61 10.73 -4.11
CA PHE A 116 -4.24 9.41 -4.12
C PHE A 116 -3.35 8.33 -3.58
N ARG A 117 -2.07 8.32 -3.97
CA ARG A 117 -1.13 7.33 -3.46
C ARG A 117 -1.06 7.41 -1.94
N LEU A 118 -0.87 8.60 -1.39
CA LEU A 118 -0.76 8.81 0.05
C LEU A 118 -2.05 8.43 0.79
N LEU A 119 -3.22 8.82 0.27
CA LEU A 119 -4.51 8.44 0.86
C LEU A 119 -4.74 6.92 0.82
N ARG A 120 -4.43 6.26 -0.29
CA ARG A 120 -4.57 4.79 -0.43
C ARG A 120 -3.61 4.05 0.50
N GLN A 121 -2.39 4.55 0.67
CA GLN A 121 -1.41 3.97 1.59
C GLN A 121 -1.90 3.99 3.04
N GLN A 122 -2.63 5.04 3.43
CA GLN A 122 -3.25 5.15 4.76
C GLN A 122 -4.64 4.49 4.86
N GLY A 123 -5.07 3.73 3.85
CA GLY A 123 -6.33 2.99 3.90
C GLY A 123 -7.59 3.81 3.57
N TYR A 124 -7.46 5.07 3.15
CA TYR A 124 -8.61 5.86 2.72
C TYR A 124 -9.19 5.34 1.40
N LYS A 125 -10.51 5.18 1.36
CA LYS A 125 -11.25 4.72 0.18
C LYS A 125 -11.46 5.88 -0.80
N ILE A 126 -10.43 6.21 -1.57
CA ILE A 126 -10.55 7.16 -2.68
C ILE A 126 -11.02 6.44 -3.96
N SER A 127 -11.97 7.06 -4.67
CA SER A 127 -12.49 6.53 -5.94
C SER A 127 -11.50 6.77 -7.07
N CYS A 128 -11.16 5.71 -7.80
CA CYS A 128 -10.28 5.76 -8.97
C CYS A 128 -10.85 6.56 -10.16
N VAL A 129 -12.16 6.86 -10.15
CA VAL A 129 -12.86 7.62 -11.21
C VAL A 129 -12.45 9.10 -11.25
N TYR A 130 -11.67 9.55 -10.25
CA TYR A 130 -11.29 10.94 -10.05
C TYR A 130 -9.92 11.34 -10.60
N PHE A 131 -9.17 10.42 -11.24
CA PHE A 131 -7.76 10.69 -11.51
C PHE A 131 -7.45 11.78 -12.53
N GLU A 132 -8.31 12.07 -13.50
CA GLU A 132 -7.93 13.01 -14.58
C GLU A 132 -9.08 13.44 -15.51
N ARG A 133 -8.80 14.46 -16.33
CA ARG A 133 -9.69 15.04 -17.38
C ARG A 133 -10.19 14.01 -18.41
N GLU A 134 -9.54 12.86 -18.52
CA GLU A 134 -9.83 11.79 -19.48
C GLU A 134 -10.95 10.84 -19.06
N TYR A 135 -11.38 10.86 -17.78
CA TYR A 135 -12.50 10.03 -17.29
C TYR A 135 -13.89 10.66 -17.55
N PHE A 136 -13.95 11.68 -18.41
CA PHE A 136 -15.18 12.39 -18.79
C PHE A 136 -16.25 11.49 -19.43
N LEU A 137 -15.84 10.61 -20.36
CA LEU A 137 -16.77 9.69 -21.02
C LEU A 137 -17.21 8.56 -20.08
N ALA A 138 -16.29 8.05 -19.24
CA ALA A 138 -16.61 7.04 -18.22
C ALA A 138 -17.61 7.58 -17.18
N ARG A 139 -17.50 8.85 -16.75
CA ARG A 139 -18.52 9.50 -15.90
C ARG A 139 -19.83 9.68 -16.63
N ARG A 140 -19.82 10.16 -17.87
CA ARG A 140 -21.04 10.37 -18.67
C ARG A 140 -21.80 9.07 -18.93
N VAL A 141 -21.11 7.98 -19.25
CA VAL A 141 -21.72 6.67 -19.45
C VAL A 141 -22.21 6.09 -18.12
N LEU A 142 -21.43 6.22 -17.04
CA LEU A 142 -21.84 5.79 -15.70
C LEU A 142 -23.10 6.53 -15.21
N THR A 143 -23.20 7.85 -15.42
CA THR A 143 -24.40 8.62 -15.07
C THR A 143 -25.62 8.21 -15.89
N LYS A 144 -25.43 7.87 -17.17
CA LYS A 144 -26.54 7.38 -18.01
C LYS A 144 -27.02 6.01 -17.56
N VAL A 145 -26.10 5.08 -17.28
CA VAL A 145 -26.45 3.74 -16.78
C VAL A 145 -27.14 3.84 -15.42
N ILE A 146 -26.63 4.65 -14.49
CA ILE A 146 -27.28 4.82 -13.18
C ILE A 146 -28.67 5.44 -13.33
N ALA A 147 -28.85 6.46 -14.18
CA ALA A 147 -30.15 7.07 -14.43
C ALA A 147 -31.14 6.09 -15.09
N MET A 148 -30.66 5.27 -16.04
CA MET A 148 -31.49 4.23 -16.66
C MET A 148 -31.86 3.15 -15.65
N THR A 149 -30.92 2.70 -14.82
CA THR A 149 -31.21 1.76 -13.73
C THR A 149 -32.27 2.32 -12.79
N SER A 150 -32.20 3.60 -12.41
CA SER A 150 -33.20 4.23 -11.53
C SER A 150 -34.56 4.39 -12.19
N VAL A 151 -34.63 4.80 -13.45
CA VAL A 151 -35.92 4.88 -14.18
C VAL A 151 -36.55 3.51 -14.35
N ILE A 152 -35.73 2.49 -14.58
CA ILE A 152 -36.19 1.10 -14.64
C ILE A 152 -36.68 0.67 -13.25
N ASP A 153 -35.94 0.96 -12.18
CA ASP A 153 -36.36 0.68 -10.79
C ASP A 153 -37.74 1.30 -10.48
N ASP A 154 -37.94 2.59 -10.83
CA ASP A 154 -39.20 3.31 -10.61
C ASP A 154 -40.39 2.75 -11.43
N ILE A 155 -40.13 2.29 -12.66
CA ILE A 155 -41.16 1.68 -13.51
C ILE A 155 -41.53 0.30 -12.98
N TYR A 156 -40.56 -0.48 -12.52
CA TYR A 156 -40.79 -1.81 -11.96
C TYR A 156 -41.48 -1.76 -10.59
N ASP A 157 -41.25 -0.71 -9.80
CA ASP A 157 -41.96 -0.47 -8.54
C ASP A 157 -43.46 -0.14 -8.73
N VAL A 158 -43.86 0.43 -9.88
CA VAL A 158 -45.25 0.83 -10.16
C VAL A 158 -45.99 -0.12 -11.10
N TYR A 159 -45.30 -0.73 -12.08
CA TYR A 159 -45.93 -1.45 -13.19
C TYR A 159 -45.27 -2.81 -13.51
N GLY A 160 -44.98 -3.63 -12.50
CA GLY A 160 -44.40 -4.95 -12.71
C GLY A 160 -45.28 -5.94 -13.50
N THR A 161 -45.34 -5.83 -14.83
CA THR A 161 -45.82 -6.88 -15.76
C THR A 161 -45.09 -6.85 -17.13
N PRO A 162 -44.82 -8.03 -17.74
CA PRO A 162 -43.71 -8.24 -18.69
C PRO A 162 -43.87 -7.76 -20.15
N ASP A 163 -45.02 -7.21 -20.57
CA ASP A 163 -45.29 -6.96 -22.00
C ASP A 163 -44.69 -5.64 -22.55
N GLU A 164 -44.35 -4.65 -21.71
CA GLU A 164 -43.80 -3.36 -22.18
C GLU A 164 -42.28 -3.38 -22.46
N LEU A 165 -41.54 -4.37 -21.93
CA LEU A 165 -40.10 -4.53 -22.10
C LEU A 165 -39.66 -4.84 -23.53
N LYS A 166 -40.58 -5.33 -24.37
CA LYS A 166 -40.29 -5.67 -25.77
C LYS A 166 -40.17 -4.42 -26.65
N LEU A 167 -40.90 -3.35 -26.34
CA LEU A 167 -40.93 -2.13 -27.14
C LEU A 167 -39.66 -1.27 -26.95
N PHE A 168 -39.03 -1.33 -25.77
CA PHE A 168 -37.81 -0.57 -25.47
C PHE A 168 -36.57 -1.16 -26.15
N THR A 169 -36.52 -2.49 -26.31
CA THR A 169 -35.42 -3.19 -26.99
C THR A 169 -35.41 -2.86 -28.49
N ASP A 170 -36.58 -2.85 -29.14
CA ASP A 170 -36.70 -2.54 -30.57
C ASP A 170 -36.37 -1.07 -30.90
N ALA A 171 -36.57 -0.14 -29.95
CA ALA A 171 -36.27 1.28 -30.16
C ALA A 171 -34.75 1.59 -30.11
N ILE A 172 -33.99 0.83 -29.31
CA ILE A 172 -32.53 0.98 -29.23
C ILE A 172 -31.87 0.46 -30.51
N GLU A 173 -32.32 -0.67 -31.05
CA GLU A 173 -31.80 -1.19 -32.34
C GLU A 173 -32.04 -0.23 -33.52
N ARG A 174 -33.09 0.60 -33.45
CA ARG A 174 -33.41 1.58 -34.50
C ARG A 174 -32.58 2.86 -34.43
N SER A 175 -32.04 3.22 -33.27
CA SER A 175 -31.19 4.41 -33.11
C SER A 175 -29.76 4.19 -33.61
N ASP A 176 -29.28 2.94 -33.62
CA ASP A 176 -27.96 2.59 -34.16
C ASP A 176 -27.88 2.69 -35.70
N GLN A 177 -29.02 2.80 -36.40
CA GLN A 177 -29.06 3.01 -37.86
C GLN A 177 -28.94 4.48 -38.30
N PHE A 178 -29.08 5.47 -37.41
CA PHE A 178 -29.01 6.89 -37.76
C PHE A 178 -27.67 7.56 -37.44
N THR A 179 -26.66 6.78 -37.01
CA THR A 179 -25.29 7.26 -36.77
C THR A 179 -24.37 7.00 -37.98
N LEU A 180 -24.68 7.64 -39.11
CA LEU A 180 -23.77 7.91 -40.24
C LEU A 180 -23.93 9.37 -40.70
#